data_AF-A0A9E5HEY5-F1
#
_entry.id   AF-A0A9E5HEY5-F1
#
_cell.length_a   1.000
_cell.length_b   1.000
_cell.length_c   1.000
_cell.angle_alpha   90.00
_cell.angle_beta   90.00
_cell.angle_gamma   90.00
#
_symmetry.space_group_name_H-M   'P 1'
#
loop_
_entity.id
_entity.type
_entity.pdbx_description
1 polymer ?
#
loop_
_entity_poly.entity_id
_entity_poly.type
_entity_poly.pdbx_seq_one_letter_code
_entity_poly.pdbx_strand_id
1 'polypeptide(L)'
;MLLDKVIAGALVLLSAYIPTAGAYVAIPLFLFWYLKIYGKHSWTLALSITMLTPIVVFFFFEATLKILLPKGITEPFFFPLYAMFF
;
A
#
# COMPACT_ATOMS: atom_id res chain seq x y z
N MET A 1 -10.63 23.15 -6.46
CA MET A 1 -11.59 22.49 -7.37
C MET A 1 -10.95 21.51 -8.36
N LEU A 2 -9.92 21.88 -9.14
CA LEU A 2 -9.26 20.93 -10.07
C LEU A 2 -8.33 19.94 -9.34
N LEU A 3 -7.64 20.43 -8.31
CA LEU A 3 -6.74 19.66 -7.44
C LEU A 3 -7.49 18.51 -6.72
N ASP A 4 -8.70 18.80 -6.24
CA ASP A 4 -9.55 17.85 -5.51
C ASP A 4 -10.02 16.69 -6.39
N LYS A 5 -10.27 16.97 -7.68
CA LYS A 5 -10.68 15.95 -8.67
C LYS A 5 -9.56 14.95 -8.97
N VAL A 6 -8.31 15.40 -8.98
CA VAL A 6 -7.15 14.52 -9.22
C VAL A 6 -6.98 13.54 -8.06
N ILE A 7 -7.08 14.02 -6.81
CA ILE A 7 -7.04 13.14 -5.64
C ILE A 7 -8.21 12.17 -5.64
N ALA A 8 -9.43 12.66 -5.90
CA ALA A 8 -10.61 11.80 -5.97
C ALA A 8 -10.45 10.68 -7.01
N GLY A 9 -9.94 11.01 -8.21
CA GLY A 9 -9.63 10.01 -9.23
C GLY A 9 -8.59 8.99 -8.77
N ALA A 10 -7.51 9.44 -8.13
CA ALA A 10 -6.47 8.56 -7.59
C ALA A 10 -7.02 7.62 -6.49
N LEU A 11 -7.94 8.09 -5.64
CA LEU A 11 -8.60 7.27 -4.61
C LEU A 11 -9.56 6.24 -5.21
N VAL A 12 -10.27 6.58 -6.28
CA VAL A 12 -11.11 5.63 -7.03
C VAL A 12 -10.23 4.54 -7.65
N LEU A 13 -9.11 4.90 -8.25
CA LEU A 13 -8.14 3.94 -8.80
C LEU A 13 -7.55 3.05 -7.71
N LEU A 14 -7.15 3.61 -6.57
CA LEU A 14 -6.68 2.84 -5.42
C LEU A 14 -7.73 1.81 -4.97
N SER A 15 -8.98 2.25 -4.81
CA SER A 15 -10.09 1.40 -4.37
C SER A 15 -10.37 0.27 -5.36
N ALA A 16 -10.28 0.53 -6.66
CA ALA A 16 -10.43 -0.48 -7.70
C ALA A 16 -9.24 -1.47 -7.77
N TYR A 17 -8.05 -1.03 -7.36
CA TYR A 17 -6.83 -1.82 -7.45
C TYR A 17 -6.63 -2.76 -6.24
N ILE A 18 -7.10 -2.38 -5.05
CA ILE A 18 -6.97 -3.20 -3.83
C ILE A 18 -7.53 -4.63 -4.00
N PRO A 19 -8.73 -4.87 -4.57
CA PRO A 19 -9.26 -6.23 -4.74
C PRO A 19 -8.43 -7.12 -5.66
N THR A 20 -7.72 -6.51 -6.63
CA THR A 20 -7.00 -7.26 -7.68
C THR A 20 -5.52 -7.43 -7.35
N ALA A 21 -4.81 -6.36 -7.01
CA ALA A 21 -3.37 -6.39 -6.70
C ALA A 21 -3.06 -6.50 -5.20
N GLY A 22 -4.04 -6.28 -4.33
CA GLY A 22 -3.86 -6.28 -2.89
C GLY A 22 -3.44 -4.93 -2.32
N ALA A 23 -3.73 -4.76 -1.03
CA ALA A 23 -3.41 -3.57 -0.25
C ALA A 23 -1.90 -3.29 -0.20
N TYR A 24 -1.08 -4.34 -0.16
CA TYR A 24 0.39 -4.24 -0.06
C TYR A 24 1.09 -3.74 -1.33
N VAL A 25 0.39 -3.69 -2.45
CA VAL A 25 0.90 -3.06 -3.69
C VAL A 25 0.16 -1.77 -3.97
N ALA A 26 -1.16 -1.78 -3.83
CA ALA A 26 -1.99 -0.64 -4.16
C ALA A 26 -1.68 0.58 -3.27
N ILE A 27 -1.55 0.37 -1.96
CA ILE A 27 -1.27 1.46 -1.01
C ILE A 27 0.14 2.04 -1.23
N PRO A 28 1.23 1.26 -1.31
CA PRO A 28 2.56 1.83 -1.58
C PRO A 28 2.63 2.54 -2.93
N LEU A 29 1.99 2.02 -3.97
CA LEU A 29 1.96 2.68 -5.27
C LEU A 29 1.26 4.05 -5.20
N PHE A 30 0.10 4.11 -4.52
CA PHE A 30 -0.61 5.35 -4.28
C PHE A 30 0.23 6.33 -3.43
N LEU A 31 0.86 5.85 -2.35
CA LEU A 31 1.72 6.67 -1.49
C LEU A 31 2.92 7.24 -2.26
N PHE A 32 3.57 6.44 -3.10
CA PHE A 32 4.68 6.92 -3.90
C PHE A 32 4.25 8.04 -4.84
N TRP A 33 3.17 7.83 -5.59
CA TRP A 33 2.62 8.85 -6.48
C TRP A 33 2.21 10.11 -5.70
N TYR A 34 1.51 9.94 -4.57
CA TYR A 34 1.03 11.04 -3.76
C TYR A 34 2.17 11.85 -3.14
N LEU A 35 3.18 11.19 -2.55
CA LEU A 35 4.27 11.88 -1.88
C LEU A 35 5.27 12.48 -2.88
N LYS A 36 5.64 11.72 -3.92
CA LYS A 36 6.73 12.12 -4.82
C LYS A 36 6.26 13.01 -5.96
N ILE A 37 5.17 12.63 -6.64
CA ILE A 37 4.72 13.30 -7.86
C ILE A 37 3.78 14.46 -7.49
N TYR A 38 2.80 14.18 -6.64
CA TYR A 38 1.78 15.16 -6.27
C TYR A 38 2.28 16.14 -5.19
N GLY A 39 2.81 15.62 -4.09
CA GLY A 39 3.32 16.41 -2.95
C GLY A 39 4.74 16.95 -3.11
N LYS A 40 5.48 16.50 -4.14
CA LYS A 40 6.86 16.94 -4.44
C LYS A 40 7.84 16.82 -3.27
N HIS A 41 7.64 15.84 -2.39
CA HIS A 41 8.56 15.60 -1.29
C HIS A 41 9.94 15.09 -1.76
N SER A 42 10.92 15.13 -0.85
CA SER A 42 12.25 14.60 -1.09
C SER A 42 12.20 13.11 -1.43
N TRP A 43 13.14 12.67 -2.26
CA TRP A 43 13.24 11.26 -2.67
C TRP A 43 13.43 10.33 -1.49
N THR A 44 14.26 10.72 -0.53
CA THR A 44 14.49 9.96 0.69
C THR A 44 13.20 9.75 1.46
N LEU A 45 12.42 10.81 1.70
CA LEU A 45 11.16 10.69 2.43
C LEU A 45 10.16 9.80 1.68
N ALA A 46 9.97 10.06 0.38
CA ALA A 46 8.99 9.32 -0.42
C ALA A 46 9.31 7.82 -0.47
N LEU A 47 10.56 7.44 -0.72
CA LEU A 47 10.98 6.04 -0.77
C LEU A 47 10.95 5.39 0.62
N SER A 48 11.42 6.08 1.66
CA SER A 48 11.38 5.55 3.03
C SER A 48 9.94 5.23 3.45
N ILE A 49 9.00 6.16 3.28
CA ILE A 49 7.60 5.93 3.66
C ILE A 49 6.98 4.83 2.80
N THR A 50 7.19 4.86 1.48
CA THR A 50 6.61 3.87 0.55
C THR A 50 7.07 2.45 0.88
N MET A 51 8.35 2.26 1.20
CA MET A 51 8.92 0.93 1.46
C MET A 51 8.64 0.45 2.90
N LEU A 52 8.62 1.35 3.88
CA LEU A 52 8.35 0.98 5.28
C LEU A 52 6.87 0.66 5.51
N THR A 53 5.96 1.35 4.82
CA THR A 53 4.51 1.14 5.01
C THR A 53 4.07 -0.32 4.89
N PRO A 54 4.36 -1.08 3.81
CA PRO A 54 3.90 -2.46 3.70
C PRO A 54 4.51 -3.37 4.78
N ILE A 55 5.73 -3.10 5.21
CA ILE A 55 6.41 -3.84 6.28
C ILE A 55 5.68 -3.61 7.61
N VAL A 56 5.48 -2.35 8.00
CA VAL A 56 4.81 -1.98 9.25
C VAL A 56 3.37 -2.46 9.27
N VAL A 57 2.63 -2.29 8.16
CA VAL A 57 1.25 -2.74 8.02
C VAL A 57 1.14 -4.25 8.17
N PHE A 58 2.05 -5.02 7.57
CA PHE A 58 2.06 -6.48 7.72
C PHE A 58 2.26 -6.90 9.19
N PHE A 59 3.30 -6.38 9.85
CA PHE A 59 3.57 -6.76 11.23
C PHE A 59 2.45 -6.32 12.18
N PHE A 60 1.87 -5.14 11.95
CA PHE A 60 0.80 -4.64 12.79
C PHE A 60 -0.52 -5.40 12.59
N PHE A 61 -1.06 -5.44 11.37
CA PHE A 61 -2.37 -6.05 11.13
C PHE A 61 -2.30 -7.57 11.10
N GLU A 62 -1.29 -8.12 10.43
CA GLU A 62 -1.26 -9.54 10.14
C GLU A 62 -0.50 -10.31 11.21
N ALA A 63 0.75 -9.97 11.49
CA ALA A 63 1.50 -10.71 12.51
C ALA A 63 0.94 -10.50 13.93
N THR A 64 0.57 -9.26 14.28
CA THR A 64 0.10 -8.92 15.64
C THR A 64 -1.40 -9.11 15.81
N LEU A 65 -2.22 -8.50 14.95
CA LEU A 65 -3.69 -8.52 15.11
C LEU A 65 -4.38 -9.73 14.43
N LYS A 66 -3.66 -10.49 13.59
CA LYS A 66 -4.20 -11.64 12.82
C LYS A 66 -5.38 -11.26 11.89
N ILE A 67 -5.43 -10.01 11.43
CA ILE A 67 -6.40 -9.51 10.46
C ILE A 67 -5.78 -9.55 9.06
N LEU A 68 -6.31 -10.40 8.18
CA LEU A 68 -5.83 -10.51 6.80
C LEU A 68 -6.34 -9.36 5.95
N LEU A 69 -5.42 -8.57 5.39
CA LEU A 69 -5.76 -7.56 4.39
C LEU A 69 -5.95 -8.21 3.02
N PRO A 70 -6.74 -7.58 2.11
CA PRO A 70 -6.88 -8.06 0.73
C PRO A 70 -5.52 -8.11 0.04
N LYS A 71 -5.17 -9.25 -0.56
CA LYS A 71 -3.88 -9.43 -1.27
C LYS A 71 -4.05 -9.68 -2.76
N GLY A 72 -5.25 -10.04 -3.21
CA GLY A 72 -5.53 -10.32 -4.61
C GLY A 72 -4.51 -11.30 -5.19
N ILE A 73 -3.98 -11.00 -6.38
CA ILE A 73 -2.99 -11.86 -7.06
C ILE A 73 -1.65 -11.97 -6.32
N THR A 74 -1.38 -11.10 -5.33
CA THR A 74 -0.11 -11.10 -4.60
C THR A 74 -0.09 -12.02 -3.40
N GLU A 75 -1.22 -12.65 -3.07
CA GLU A 75 -1.33 -13.55 -1.91
C GLU A 75 -0.27 -14.67 -1.85
N PRO A 76 0.09 -15.37 -2.95
CA PRO A 76 1.09 -16.43 -2.89
C PRO A 76 2.46 -15.97 -2.38
N PHE A 77 2.81 -14.69 -2.56
CA PHE A 77 4.08 -14.15 -2.06
C PHE A 77 4.13 -14.04 -0.53
N PHE A 78 2.98 -14.12 0.15
CA PHE A 78 2.89 -14.04 1.61
C PHE A 78 2.94 -15.40 2.30
N PHE A 79 2.84 -16.52 1.58
CA PHE A 79 2.86 -17.86 2.18
C PHE A 79 4.11 -18.13 3.04
N PRO A 80 5.34 -17.75 2.61
CA PRO A 80 6.51 -17.91 3.48
C PRO A 80 6.41 -17.07 4.77
N LEU A 81 5.84 -15.87 4.68
CA LEU A 81 5.66 -14.99 5.84
C LEU A 81 4.63 -15.57 6.82
N TYR A 82 3.55 -16.16 6.32
CA TYR A 82 2.59 -16.85 7.17
C TYR A 82 3.25 -18.01 7.91
N ALA A 83 3.99 -18.86 7.21
CA ALA A 83 4.69 -19.99 7.83
C ALA A 83 5.69 -19.57 8.92
N MET A 84 6.20 -18.34 8.88
CA MET A 84 7.13 -17.80 9.88
C MET A 84 6.44 -17.11 11.06
N PHE A 85 5.31 -16.44 10.84
CA PHE A 85 4.69 -15.54 11.83
C PHE A 85 3.29 -15.98 12.30
N PHE A 86 2.73 -17.06 11.76
CA PHE A 86 1.40 -17.57 12.05
C PHE A 86 1.45 -19.04 12.42
#